data_AF-A0A950PEU8-F1
#
_entry.id   AF-A0A950PEU8-F1
#
_cell.length_a   1.000
_cell.length_b   1.000
_cell.length_c   1.000
_cell.angle_alpha   90.00
_cell.angle_beta   90.00
_cell.angle_gamma   90.00
#
_symmetry.space_group_name_H-M   'P 1'
#
loop_
_entity.id
_entity.type
_entity.pdbx_description
1 polymer ?
#
loop_
_entity_poly.entity_id
_entity_poly.type
_entity_poly.pdbx_seq_one_letter_code
_entity_poly.pdbx_strand_id
1 'polypeptide(L)'
;MSEAKRTPGDVLRASRTRDSQVKRAKVIATLDAMKASGEAITFTAVARAAGVSNWLVYAEGVREHIEAAMKGQVKAERRTRQAGRHPSAASLATDLALIREENKALREERDCLKKAVQRSLGAQLDQAGAKELAARVDELLEAVERLTLERDEIRAERDELKAKLAESEDDLVAAREAGRRMLRHVNHTP
;
A
#
# COMPACT_ATOMS: atom_id res chain seq x y z
N MET A 1 17.50 45.67 52.84
CA MET A 1 17.20 44.22 52.85
C MET A 1 17.44 43.71 51.44
N SER A 2 18.60 43.09 51.21
CA SER A 2 19.12 42.77 49.88
C SER A 2 18.39 41.56 49.29
N GLU A 3 17.73 41.77 48.15
CA GLU A 3 17.04 40.75 47.38
C GLU A 3 18.10 39.82 46.77
N ALA A 4 18.30 38.64 47.39
CA ALA A 4 19.24 37.65 46.90
C ALA A 4 18.86 37.22 45.48
N LYS A 5 19.69 37.62 44.49
CA LYS A 5 19.49 37.30 43.07
C LYS A 5 19.41 35.78 42.91
N ARG A 6 18.24 35.29 42.46
CA ARG A 6 18.01 33.88 42.10
C ARG A 6 19.14 33.37 41.20
N THR A 7 19.78 32.27 41.59
CA THR A 7 20.77 31.65 40.72
C THR A 7 20.08 30.84 39.63
N PRO A 8 20.71 30.62 38.46
CA PRO A 8 20.17 29.74 37.43
C PRO A 8 19.83 28.32 37.93
N GLY A 9 20.59 27.81 38.91
CA GLY A 9 20.33 26.53 39.56
C GLY A 9 19.02 26.50 40.36
N ASP A 10 18.66 27.61 41.02
CA ASP A 10 17.42 27.74 41.78
C ASP A 10 16.20 27.76 40.85
N VAL A 11 16.33 28.43 39.69
CA VAL A 11 15.27 28.48 38.66
C VAL A 11 15.02 27.08 38.10
N LEU A 12 16.07 26.32 37.79
CA LEU A 12 15.96 24.95 37.29
C LEU A 12 15.33 24.01 38.33
N ARG A 13 15.73 24.12 39.61
CA ARG A 13 15.17 23.31 40.69
C ARG A 13 13.69 23.61 40.91
N ALA A 14 13.32 24.89 40.93
CA ALA A 14 11.92 25.31 41.04
C ALA A 14 11.08 24.84 39.84
N SER A 15 11.63 24.90 38.61
CA SER A 15 10.96 24.39 37.41
C SER A 15 10.73 22.89 37.49
N ARG A 16 11.72 22.11 37.94
CA ARG A 16 11.60 20.66 38.12
C ARG A 16 10.55 20.29 39.17
N THR A 17 10.49 21.02 40.28
CA THR A 17 9.47 20.79 41.31
C THR A 17 8.07 21.04 40.77
N ARG A 18 7.86 22.14 40.02
CA ARG A 18 6.56 22.42 39.39
C ARG A 18 6.17 21.35 38.37
N ASP A 19 7.09 20.97 37.48
CA ASP A 19 6.84 19.91 36.49
C ASP A 19 6.48 18.57 37.17
N SER A 20 7.17 18.24 38.27
CA SER A 20 6.84 17.07 39.08
C SER A 20 5.45 17.16 39.70
N GLN A 21 5.06 18.30 40.27
CA GLN A 21 3.72 18.53 40.83
C GLN A 21 2.62 18.44 39.77
N VAL A 22 2.82 19.04 38.59
CA VAL A 22 1.89 18.98 37.47
C VAL A 22 1.67 17.53 37.02
N LYS A 23 2.75 16.76 36.88
CA LYS A 23 2.65 15.33 36.51
C LYS A 23 1.93 14.51 37.57
N ARG A 24 2.16 14.77 38.88
CA ARG A 24 1.42 14.11 39.97
C ARG A 24 -0.06 14.47 39.96
N ALA A 25 -0.40 15.75 39.81
CA ALA A 25 -1.78 16.20 39.71
C ALA A 25 -2.51 15.56 38.52
N LYS A 26 -1.82 15.43 37.37
CA LYS A 26 -2.34 14.72 36.20
C LYS A 26 -2.67 13.26 36.50
N VAL A 27 -1.79 12.55 37.21
CA VAL A 27 -2.03 11.16 37.62
C VAL A 27 -3.26 11.03 38.51
N ILE A 28 -3.43 11.93 39.49
CA ILE A 28 -4.60 11.93 40.37
C ILE A 28 -5.89 12.20 39.56
N ALA A 29 -5.87 13.20 38.67
CA ALA A 29 -7.01 13.50 37.80
C ALA A 29 -7.39 12.32 36.91
N THR A 30 -6.42 11.61 36.31
CA THR A 30 -6.69 10.40 35.54
C THR A 30 -7.22 9.26 36.40
N LEU A 31 -6.75 9.13 37.64
CA LEU A 31 -7.23 8.10 38.56
C LEU A 31 -8.71 8.31 38.88
N ASP A 32 -9.14 9.55 39.07
CA ASP A 32 -10.54 9.88 39.33
C ASP A 32 -11.41 9.70 38.07
N ALA A 33 -10.88 10.00 36.88
CA ALA A 33 -11.54 9.67 35.62
C ALA A 33 -11.74 8.15 35.45
N MET A 34 -10.71 7.33 35.74
CA MET A 34 -10.80 5.87 35.68
C MET A 34 -11.79 5.30 36.70
N LYS A 35 -11.89 5.89 37.90
CA LYS A 35 -12.93 5.51 38.87
C LYS A 35 -14.33 5.80 38.34
N ALA A 36 -14.53 6.93 37.67
CA ALA A 36 -15.83 7.33 37.12
C ALA A 36 -16.24 6.45 35.92
N SER A 37 -15.30 6.05 35.06
CA SER A 37 -15.56 5.19 33.91
C SER A 37 -15.70 3.70 34.27
N GLY A 38 -15.22 3.29 35.45
CA GLY A 38 -15.19 1.89 35.87
C GLY A 38 -14.08 1.07 35.19
N GLU A 39 -13.11 1.72 34.57
CA GLU A 39 -11.94 1.05 33.99
C GLU A 39 -11.08 0.38 35.08
N ALA A 40 -10.37 -0.70 34.72
CA ALA A 40 -9.52 -1.42 35.67
C ALA A 40 -8.32 -0.55 36.12
N ILE A 41 -8.32 -0.14 37.39
CA ILE A 41 -7.23 0.65 37.96
C ILE A 41 -6.05 -0.28 38.25
N THR A 42 -4.94 -0.06 37.53
CA THR A 42 -3.63 -0.69 37.78
C THR A 42 -2.53 0.33 37.55
N PHE A 43 -1.35 0.11 38.12
CA PHE A 43 -0.19 1.00 37.93
C PHE A 43 0.12 1.25 36.44
N THR A 44 0.12 0.19 35.63
CA THR A 44 0.44 0.28 34.20
C THR A 44 -0.66 0.97 33.40
N ALA A 45 -1.94 0.72 33.73
CA ALA A 45 -3.06 1.39 33.09
C ALA A 45 -3.07 2.89 33.42
N VAL A 46 -2.84 3.27 34.68
CA VAL A 46 -2.74 4.67 35.13
C VAL A 46 -1.56 5.37 34.47
N ALA A 47 -0.38 4.73 34.39
CA ALA A 47 0.79 5.29 33.71
C ALA A 47 0.50 5.61 32.23
N ARG A 48 -0.16 4.67 31.54
CA ARG A 48 -0.52 4.81 30.12
C ARG A 48 -1.56 5.90 29.92
N ALA A 49 -2.63 5.91 30.71
CA ALA A 49 -3.71 6.88 30.61
C ALA A 49 -3.24 8.31 30.95
N ALA A 50 -2.37 8.46 31.95
CA ALA A 50 -1.80 9.75 32.33
C ALA A 50 -0.65 10.20 31.41
N GLY A 51 -0.09 9.30 30.59
CA GLY A 51 1.10 9.57 29.77
C GLY A 51 2.32 9.92 30.61
N VAL A 52 2.53 9.23 31.74
CA VAL A 52 3.68 9.42 32.63
C VAL A 52 4.55 8.17 32.68
N SER A 53 5.80 8.33 33.14
CA SER A 53 6.71 7.20 33.29
C SER A 53 6.24 6.23 34.39
N ASN A 54 6.52 4.94 34.22
CA ASN A 54 6.15 3.92 35.20
C ASN A 54 6.76 4.21 36.59
N TRP A 55 7.97 4.77 36.62
CA TRP A 55 8.64 5.17 37.87
C TRP A 55 7.85 6.21 38.68
N LEU A 56 7.21 7.18 38.02
CA LEU A 56 6.43 8.21 38.72
C LEU A 56 5.21 7.62 39.43
N VAL A 57 4.62 6.58 38.87
CA VAL A 57 3.42 5.92 39.40
C VAL A 57 3.73 5.11 40.67
N TYR A 58 4.99 4.66 40.80
CA TYR A 58 5.51 4.02 42.02
C TYR A 58 6.15 5.01 43.01
N ALA A 59 6.24 6.29 42.68
CA ALA A 59 6.80 7.30 43.57
C ALA A 59 5.89 7.52 44.79
N GLU A 60 6.51 7.85 45.92
CA GLU A 60 5.82 8.19 47.16
C GLU A 60 4.84 9.35 46.96
N GLY A 61 3.67 9.23 47.58
CA GLY A 61 2.50 10.08 47.42
C GLY A 61 1.57 9.60 46.30
N VAL A 62 2.09 9.15 45.16
CA VAL A 62 1.26 8.69 44.02
C VAL A 62 0.85 7.25 44.19
N ARG A 63 1.80 6.41 44.62
CA ARG A 63 1.60 4.98 44.82
C ARG A 63 0.43 4.70 45.77
N GLU A 64 0.37 5.41 46.89
CA GLU A 64 -0.63 5.23 47.94
C GLU A 64 -2.03 5.56 47.43
N HIS A 65 -2.17 6.62 46.62
CA HIS A 65 -3.44 6.96 45.99
C HIS A 65 -3.92 5.87 45.04
N ILE A 66 -3.02 5.29 44.25
CA ILE A 66 -3.34 4.22 43.30
C ILE A 66 -3.71 2.93 44.05
N GLU A 67 -2.92 2.53 45.06
CA GLU A 67 -3.25 1.36 45.87
C GLU A 67 -4.60 1.53 46.61
N ALA A 68 -4.89 2.73 47.13
CA ALA A 68 -6.16 3.02 47.76
C ALA A 68 -7.34 2.92 46.77
N ALA A 69 -7.15 3.44 45.55
CA ALA A 69 -8.14 3.35 44.49
C ALA A 69 -8.38 1.89 44.04
N MET A 70 -7.31 1.10 43.88
CA MET A 70 -7.40 -0.33 43.58
C MET A 70 -8.19 -1.09 44.67
N LYS A 71 -7.87 -0.87 45.94
CA LYS A 71 -8.60 -1.48 47.07
C LYS A 71 -10.08 -1.03 47.09
N GLY A 72 -10.33 0.24 46.78
CA GLY A 72 -11.67 0.81 46.66
C GLY A 72 -12.50 0.13 45.56
N GLN A 73 -11.92 -0.04 44.38
CA GLN A 73 -12.54 -0.71 43.23
C GLN A 73 -12.89 -2.16 43.55
N VAL A 74 -11.95 -2.94 44.10
CA VAL A 74 -12.21 -4.33 44.51
C VAL A 74 -13.34 -4.42 45.55
N LYS A 75 -13.40 -3.48 46.51
CA LYS A 75 -14.48 -3.44 47.52
C LYS A 75 -15.82 -3.01 46.92
N ALA A 76 -15.82 -2.12 45.93
CA ALA A 76 -17.02 -1.72 45.20
C ALA A 76 -17.57 -2.91 44.39
N GLU A 77 -16.70 -3.60 43.64
CA GLU A 77 -17.04 -4.79 42.85
C GLU A 77 -17.64 -5.91 43.71
N ARG A 78 -17.03 -6.20 44.88
CA ARG A 78 -17.58 -7.16 45.86
C ARG A 78 -18.97 -6.77 46.34
N ARG A 79 -19.21 -5.48 46.62
CA ARG A 79 -20.54 -4.98 47.02
C ARG A 79 -21.57 -5.11 45.91
N THR A 80 -21.23 -4.79 44.66
CA THR A 80 -22.13 -5.00 43.51
C THR A 80 -22.45 -6.48 43.27
N ARG A 81 -21.49 -7.38 43.47
CA ARG A 81 -21.74 -8.84 43.42
C ARG A 81 -22.68 -9.31 44.51
N GLN A 82 -22.46 -8.86 45.75
CA GLN A 82 -23.35 -9.19 46.89
C GLN A 82 -24.76 -8.60 46.72
N ALA A 83 -24.89 -7.45 46.08
CA ALA A 83 -26.17 -6.81 45.78
C ALA A 83 -26.91 -7.40 44.56
N GLY A 84 -26.40 -8.48 43.95
CA GLY A 84 -27.03 -9.13 42.80
C GLY A 84 -27.10 -8.27 41.52
N ARG A 85 -26.35 -7.16 41.46
CA ARG A 85 -26.30 -6.25 40.30
C ARG A 85 -25.34 -6.69 39.20
N HIS A 86 -24.72 -7.86 39.35
CA HIS A 86 -23.89 -8.46 38.31
C HIS A 86 -24.76 -9.31 37.37
N PRO A 87 -24.52 -9.27 36.05
CA PRO A 87 -25.16 -10.22 35.14
C PRO A 87 -24.90 -11.65 35.62
N SER A 88 -25.97 -12.45 35.65
CA SER A 88 -25.89 -13.83 36.10
C SER A 88 -24.96 -14.64 35.19
N ALA A 89 -24.39 -15.74 35.70
CA ALA A 89 -23.58 -16.63 34.88
C ALA A 89 -24.34 -17.16 33.65
N ALA A 90 -25.66 -17.37 33.80
CA ALA A 90 -26.53 -17.76 32.70
C ALA A 90 -26.65 -16.66 31.63
N SER A 91 -26.83 -15.40 32.04
CA SER A 91 -26.88 -14.25 31.13
C SER A 91 -25.56 -14.06 30.37
N LEU A 92 -24.42 -14.20 31.05
CA LEU A 92 -23.11 -14.12 30.39
C LEU A 92 -22.89 -15.28 29.39
N ALA A 93 -23.39 -16.47 29.70
CA ALA A 93 -23.31 -17.61 28.79
C ALA A 93 -24.17 -17.41 27.53
N THR A 94 -25.37 -16.82 27.67
CA THR A 94 -26.22 -16.49 26.52
C THR A 94 -25.60 -15.41 25.66
N ASP A 95 -25.05 -14.35 26.27
CA ASP A 95 -24.39 -13.27 25.53
C ASP A 95 -23.15 -13.79 24.79
N LEU A 96 -22.36 -14.68 25.41
CA LEU A 96 -21.23 -15.32 24.77
C LEU A 96 -21.64 -16.22 23.60
N ALA A 97 -22.76 -16.93 23.71
CA ALA A 97 -23.28 -17.74 22.61
C ALA A 97 -23.70 -16.84 21.44
N LEU A 98 -24.46 -15.77 21.71
CA LEU A 98 -24.89 -14.80 20.70
C LEU A 98 -23.70 -14.15 19.99
N ILE A 99 -22.72 -13.64 20.75
CA ILE A 99 -21.52 -12.99 20.18
C ILE A 99 -20.73 -13.99 19.32
N ARG A 100 -20.66 -15.26 19.70
CA ARG A 100 -19.96 -16.29 18.89
C ARG A 100 -20.68 -16.55 17.57
N GLU A 101 -22.01 -16.59 17.58
CA GLU A 101 -22.81 -16.74 16.36
C GLU A 101 -22.67 -15.52 15.45
N GLU A 102 -22.74 -14.31 15.98
CA GLU A 102 -22.52 -13.07 15.23
C GLU A 102 -21.10 -13.03 14.64
N ASN A 103 -20.07 -13.41 15.42
CA ASN A 103 -18.70 -13.45 14.92
C ASN A 103 -18.54 -14.45 13.78
N LYS A 104 -19.25 -15.59 13.85
CA LYS A 104 -19.25 -16.58 12.78
C LYS A 104 -19.90 -16.03 11.52
N ALA A 105 -21.09 -15.43 11.63
CA ALA A 105 -21.79 -14.81 10.50
C ALA A 105 -20.94 -13.71 9.84
N LEU A 106 -20.34 -12.82 10.63
CA LEU A 106 -19.47 -11.75 10.12
C LEU A 106 -18.23 -12.29 9.40
N ARG A 107 -17.65 -13.41 9.87
CA ARG A 107 -16.52 -14.06 9.19
C ARG A 107 -16.94 -14.66 7.85
N GLU A 108 -18.10 -15.29 7.80
CA GLU A 108 -18.67 -15.86 6.56
C GLU A 108 -18.96 -14.75 5.54
N GLU A 109 -19.57 -13.64 5.98
CA GLU A 109 -19.85 -12.49 5.11
C GLU A 109 -18.55 -11.86 4.59
N ARG A 110 -17.57 -11.62 5.46
CA ARG A 110 -16.23 -11.15 5.06
C ARG A 110 -15.61 -12.07 4.01
N ASP A 111 -15.69 -13.39 4.20
CA ASP A 111 -15.09 -14.35 3.28
C ASP A 111 -15.82 -14.35 1.93
N CYS A 112 -17.14 -14.20 1.92
CA CYS A 112 -17.94 -13.99 0.71
C CYS A 112 -17.54 -12.71 -0.03
N LEU A 113 -17.46 -11.58 0.67
CA LEU A 113 -17.06 -10.30 0.11
C LEU A 113 -15.65 -10.34 -0.46
N LYS A 114 -14.70 -10.94 0.28
CA LYS A 114 -13.31 -11.11 -0.19
C LYS A 114 -13.26 -11.91 -1.49
N LYS A 115 -14.00 -13.01 -1.58
CA LYS A 115 -14.10 -13.82 -2.80
C LYS A 115 -14.74 -13.04 -3.96
N ALA A 116 -15.76 -12.23 -3.68
CA ALA A 116 -16.42 -11.39 -4.70
C ALA A 116 -15.45 -10.32 -5.24
N VAL A 117 -14.74 -9.63 -4.36
CA VAL A 117 -13.71 -8.65 -4.74
C VAL A 117 -12.62 -9.30 -5.56
N GLN A 118 -12.08 -10.44 -5.12
CA GLN A 118 -11.04 -11.16 -5.86
C GLN A 118 -11.51 -11.55 -7.28
N ARG A 119 -12.75 -12.04 -7.43
CA ARG A 119 -13.33 -12.34 -8.74
C ARG A 119 -13.48 -11.09 -9.61
N SER A 120 -13.96 -9.98 -9.04
CA SER A 120 -14.13 -8.72 -9.78
C SER A 120 -12.80 -8.14 -10.25
N LEU A 121 -11.75 -8.21 -9.42
CA LEU A 121 -10.41 -7.75 -9.77
C LEU A 121 -9.78 -8.64 -10.84
N GLY A 122 -9.97 -9.97 -10.77
CA GLY A 122 -9.57 -10.88 -11.83
C GLY A 122 -10.20 -10.50 -13.18
N ALA A 123 -11.51 -10.32 -13.20
CA ALA A 123 -12.23 -9.92 -14.42
C ALA A 123 -11.77 -8.55 -14.97
N GLN A 124 -11.46 -7.58 -14.10
CA GLN A 124 -10.93 -6.28 -14.52
C GLN A 124 -9.51 -6.39 -15.11
N LEU A 125 -8.65 -7.24 -14.53
CA LEU A 125 -7.31 -7.49 -15.05
C LEU A 125 -7.36 -8.21 -16.40
N ASP A 126 -8.22 -9.22 -16.53
CA ASP A 126 -8.44 -9.93 -17.80
C ASP A 126 -8.93 -8.97 -18.88
N GLN A 127 -9.86 -8.07 -18.55
CA GLN A 127 -10.36 -7.06 -19.48
C GLN A 127 -9.29 -6.02 -19.86
N ALA A 128 -8.46 -5.59 -18.92
CA ALA A 128 -7.36 -4.68 -19.18
C ALA A 128 -6.31 -5.33 -20.10
N GLY A 129 -5.91 -6.56 -19.81
CA GLY A 129 -4.97 -7.33 -20.63
C GLY A 129 -5.53 -7.63 -22.03
N ALA A 130 -6.82 -7.94 -22.16
CA ALA A 130 -7.45 -8.15 -23.46
C ALA A 130 -7.44 -6.89 -24.34
N LYS A 131 -7.61 -5.70 -23.76
CA LYS A 131 -7.54 -4.42 -24.49
C LYS A 131 -6.12 -4.13 -24.98
N GLU A 132 -5.12 -4.34 -24.12
CA GLU A 132 -3.71 -4.15 -24.48
C GLU A 132 -3.29 -5.13 -25.59
N LEU A 133 -3.73 -6.39 -25.48
CA LEU A 133 -3.47 -7.41 -26.51
C LEU A 133 -4.14 -7.06 -27.84
N ALA A 134 -5.38 -6.54 -27.82
CA ALA A 134 -6.08 -6.09 -29.02
C ALA A 134 -5.33 -4.94 -29.70
N ALA A 135 -4.93 -3.91 -28.93
CA ALA A 135 -4.14 -2.80 -29.46
C ALA A 135 -2.82 -3.29 -30.09
N ARG A 136 -2.15 -4.26 -29.46
CA ARG A 136 -0.93 -4.85 -30.01
C ARG A 136 -1.17 -5.64 -31.30
N VAL A 137 -2.30 -6.34 -31.41
CA VAL A 137 -2.68 -7.02 -32.65
C VAL A 137 -2.92 -6.01 -33.77
N ASP A 138 -3.63 -4.91 -33.48
CA ASP A 138 -3.87 -3.85 -34.46
C ASP A 138 -2.55 -3.23 -34.95
N GLU A 139 -1.64 -2.89 -34.04
CA GLU A 139 -0.29 -2.40 -34.39
C GLU A 139 0.49 -3.39 -35.27
N LEU A 140 0.39 -4.69 -34.97
CA LEU A 140 1.06 -5.73 -35.74
C LEU A 140 0.43 -5.90 -37.13
N LEU A 141 -0.89 -5.77 -37.26
CA LEU A 141 -1.57 -5.80 -38.54
C LEU A 141 -1.16 -4.61 -39.41
N GLU A 142 -1.13 -3.40 -38.86
CA GLU A 142 -0.64 -2.21 -39.57
C GLU A 142 0.83 -2.37 -40.02
N ALA A 143 1.68 -2.94 -39.16
CA ALA A 143 3.06 -3.21 -39.50
C ALA A 143 3.19 -4.27 -40.62
N VAL A 144 2.37 -5.31 -40.60
CA VAL A 144 2.32 -6.34 -41.65
C VAL A 144 1.88 -5.72 -42.97
N GLU A 145 0.82 -4.91 -42.97
CA GLU A 145 0.35 -4.21 -44.17
C GLU A 145 1.44 -3.31 -44.77
N ARG A 146 2.10 -2.48 -43.93
CA ARG A 146 3.21 -1.64 -44.38
C ARG A 146 4.34 -2.46 -45.01
N LEU A 147 4.79 -3.51 -44.32
CA LEU A 147 5.87 -4.37 -44.82
C LEU A 147 5.46 -5.13 -46.09
N THR A 148 4.18 -5.45 -46.26
CA THR A 148 3.69 -6.08 -47.51
C THR A 148 3.76 -5.11 -48.68
N LEU A 149 3.34 -3.86 -48.48
CA LEU A 149 3.42 -2.81 -49.50
C LEU A 149 4.87 -2.53 -49.89
N GLU A 150 5.76 -2.28 -48.91
CA GLU A 150 7.19 -2.04 -49.16
C GLU A 150 7.82 -3.21 -49.94
N ARG A 151 7.49 -4.45 -49.58
CA ARG A 151 8.00 -5.64 -50.26
C ARG A 151 7.48 -5.75 -51.69
N ASP A 152 6.25 -5.36 -51.96
CA ASP A 152 5.68 -5.40 -53.30
C ASP A 152 6.25 -4.27 -54.18
N GLU A 153 6.49 -3.08 -53.62
CA GLU A 153 7.21 -1.99 -54.29
C GLU A 153 8.64 -2.41 -54.69
N ILE A 154 9.42 -2.92 -53.73
CA ILE A 154 10.79 -3.39 -54.00
C ILE A 154 10.80 -4.51 -55.04
N ARG A 155 9.77 -5.37 -55.05
CA ARG A 155 9.65 -6.44 -56.05
C ARG A 155 9.40 -5.87 -57.44
N ALA A 156 8.52 -4.87 -57.56
CA ALA A 156 8.23 -4.20 -58.82
C ALA A 156 9.47 -3.48 -59.37
N GLU A 157 10.17 -2.71 -58.54
CA GLU A 157 11.43 -2.05 -58.91
C GLU A 157 12.49 -3.05 -59.38
N ARG A 158 12.64 -4.17 -58.66
CA ARG A 158 13.55 -5.24 -59.04
C ARG A 158 13.19 -5.87 -60.39
N ASP A 159 11.91 -6.03 -60.69
CA ASP A 159 11.46 -6.58 -61.96
C ASP A 159 11.68 -5.58 -63.12
N GLU A 160 11.47 -4.29 -62.87
CA GLU A 160 11.80 -3.23 -63.83
C GLU A 160 13.30 -3.15 -64.13
N LEU A 161 14.15 -3.17 -63.09
CA LEU A 161 15.60 -3.15 -63.26
C LEU A 161 16.11 -4.39 -64.01
N LYS A 162 15.51 -5.56 -63.78
CA LYS A 162 15.83 -6.77 -64.54
C LYS A 162 15.47 -6.63 -66.02
N ALA A 163 14.33 -6.04 -66.33
CA ALA A 163 13.92 -5.80 -67.72
C ALA A 163 14.89 -4.84 -68.43
N LYS A 164 15.27 -3.73 -67.78
CA LYS A 164 16.26 -2.77 -68.28
C LYS A 164 17.64 -3.41 -68.49
N LEU A 165 18.06 -4.28 -67.57
CA LEU A 165 19.32 -5.00 -67.70
C LEU A 165 19.30 -5.90 -68.94
N ALA A 166 18.24 -6.69 -69.13
CA ALA A 166 18.10 -7.55 -70.29
C ALA A 166 18.12 -6.75 -71.61
N GLU A 167 17.39 -5.63 -71.68
CA GLU A 167 17.39 -4.75 -72.85
C GLU A 167 18.81 -4.21 -73.15
N SER A 168 19.53 -3.75 -72.13
CA SER A 168 20.90 -3.25 -72.31
C SER A 168 21.89 -4.36 -72.72
N GLU A 169 21.69 -5.59 -72.25
CA GLU A 169 22.48 -6.75 -72.64
C GLU A 169 22.24 -7.11 -74.12
N ASP A 170 20.98 -7.10 -74.56
CA ASP A 170 20.60 -7.32 -75.96
C ASP A 170 21.19 -6.24 -76.88
N ASP A 171 21.12 -4.96 -76.50
CA ASP A 171 21.73 -3.85 -77.22
C ASP A 171 23.26 -4.02 -77.34
N LEU A 172 23.94 -4.43 -76.26
CA LEU A 172 25.37 -4.70 -76.28
C LEU A 172 25.73 -5.87 -77.20
N VAL A 173 24.92 -6.93 -77.22
CA VAL A 173 25.10 -8.06 -78.15
C VAL A 173 24.95 -7.58 -79.60
N ALA A 174 23.89 -6.82 -79.90
CA ALA A 174 23.63 -6.27 -81.22
C ALA A 174 24.77 -5.34 -81.69
N ALA A 175 25.26 -4.45 -80.82
CA ALA A 175 26.37 -3.55 -81.11
C ALA A 175 27.67 -4.32 -81.39
N ARG A 176 27.99 -5.34 -80.57
CA ARG A 176 29.15 -6.22 -80.78
C ARG A 176 29.07 -7.00 -82.08
N GLU A 177 27.88 -7.46 -82.47
CA GLU A 177 27.68 -8.13 -83.75
C GLU A 177 27.83 -7.18 -84.94
N ALA A 178 27.25 -5.97 -84.85
CA ALA A 178 27.40 -4.93 -85.87
C ALA A 178 28.89 -4.56 -86.06
N GLY A 179 29.63 -4.36 -84.96
CA GLY A 179 31.07 -4.13 -85.00
C GLY A 179 31.85 -5.28 -85.66
N ARG A 180 31.52 -6.53 -85.33
CA ARG A 180 32.10 -7.72 -85.98
C ARG A 180 31.78 -7.81 -87.47
N ARG A 181 30.57 -7.39 -87.91
CA ARG A 181 30.21 -7.32 -89.34
C ARG A 181 30.99 -6.21 -90.05
N MET A 182 31.08 -5.03 -89.46
CA MET A 182 31.81 -3.89 -90.02
C MET A 182 33.30 -4.18 -90.18
N LEU A 183 33.95 -4.75 -89.15
CA LEU A 183 35.35 -5.17 -89.22
C LEU A 183 35.60 -6.23 -90.31
N ARG A 184 34.68 -7.19 -90.48
CA ARG A 184 34.76 -8.16 -91.58
C ARG A 184 34.64 -7.50 -92.95
N HIS A 185 33.75 -6.53 -93.10
CA HIS A 185 33.59 -5.79 -94.35
C HIS A 185 34.85 -5.00 -94.72
N VAL A 186 35.40 -4.23 -93.76
CA VAL A 186 36.65 -3.47 -93.95
C VAL A 186 37.83 -4.39 -94.30
N ASN A 187 37.93 -5.56 -93.68
CA ASN A 187 38.98 -6.53 -93.96
C ASN A 187 38.77 -7.36 -95.25
N HIS A 188 37.64 -7.19 -95.96
CA HIS A 188 37.33 -7.89 -97.22
C HIS A 188 37.20 -6.95 -98.43
N THR A 189 37.25 -5.63 -98.22
CA THR A 189 37.49 -4.64 -99.29
C THR A 189 39.00 -4.61 -99.62
N PRO A 190 39.40 -4.80 -100.89
CA PRO A 190 40.80 -4.77 -101.34
C PRO A 190 41.43 -3.37 -101.27
#